data_AF-A0A0C9LXT9-F1
#
_entry.id   AF-A0A0C9LXT9-F1
#
_cell.length_a   1.000
_cell.length_b   1.000
_cell.length_c   1.000
_cell.angle_alpha   90.00
_cell.angle_beta   90.00
_cell.angle_gamma   90.00
#
_symmetry.space_group_name_H-M   'P 1'
#
loop_
_entity.id
_entity.type
_entity.pdbx_description
1 polymer ?
#
loop_
_entity_poly.entity_id
_entity_poly.type
_entity_poly.pdbx_seq_one_letter_code
_entity_poly.pdbx_strand_id
1 'polypeptide(L)'
;MVPELAGGKMSSSDTKSKVDLLDHPDTVRLKIKKAPCTPRMVQGNGILAFIQHVVLPHSALLASGGKPALSVVLHGNSETIVFSSFADVVTAYEADF
;
A
#
# COMPACT_ATOMS: atom_id res chain seq x y z
N MET A 1 -11.66 7.97 -5.43
CA MET A 1 -10.75 8.75 -4.57
C MET A 1 -9.91 7.78 -3.76
N VAL A 2 -8.61 8.01 -3.65
CA VAL A 2 -7.70 7.12 -2.89
C VAL A 2 -8.02 7.28 -1.39
N PRO A 3 -8.31 6.19 -0.67
CA PRO A 3 -8.52 6.23 0.78
C PRO A 3 -7.29 6.76 1.53
N GLU A 4 -7.51 7.45 2.65
CA GLU A 4 -6.42 7.88 3.52
C GLU A 4 -5.70 6.69 4.16
N LEU A 5 -4.41 6.86 4.44
CA LEU A 5 -3.61 5.82 5.10
C LEU A 5 -4.15 5.45 6.48
N ALA A 6 -4.88 6.37 7.13
CA ALA A 6 -5.46 6.17 8.45
C ALA A 6 -6.80 5.40 8.47
N GLY A 7 -7.34 4.97 7.32
CA GLY A 7 -8.49 4.05 7.28
C GLY A 7 -9.88 4.66 7.57
N GLY A 8 -9.98 5.98 7.63
CA GLY A 8 -11.22 6.71 7.99
C GLY A 8 -11.90 7.47 6.85
N LYS A 9 -13.03 8.12 7.19
CA LYS A 9 -13.69 9.13 6.35
C LYS A 9 -12.73 10.30 6.13
N MET A 10 -12.50 10.61 4.86
CA MET A 10 -11.70 11.73 4.35
C MET A 10 -11.80 12.97 5.25
N SER A 11 -10.74 13.31 5.96
CA SER A 11 -10.61 14.55 6.72
C SER A 11 -9.40 15.29 6.20
N SER A 12 -9.64 16.35 5.45
CA SER A 12 -8.58 17.22 4.91
C SER A 12 -7.75 17.93 6.01
N SER A 13 -8.08 17.72 7.29
CA SER A 13 -7.48 18.41 8.42
C SER A 13 -6.27 17.69 9.03
N ASP A 14 -6.07 16.40 8.76
CA ASP A 14 -4.92 15.65 9.29
C ASP A 14 -3.80 15.48 8.25
N THR A 15 -2.83 16.39 8.27
CA THR A 15 -1.67 16.40 7.35
C THR A 15 -0.81 15.13 7.44
N LYS A 16 -1.01 14.30 8.47
CA LYS A 16 -0.25 13.06 8.73
C LYS A 16 -0.86 11.82 8.05
N SER A 17 -2.13 11.83 7.66
CA SER A 17 -2.83 10.66 7.08
C SER A 17 -2.79 10.62 5.55
N LYS A 18 -2.30 11.67 4.90
CA LYS A 18 -2.24 11.81 3.44
C LYS A 18 -0.80 11.85 2.92
N VAL A 19 -0.50 11.05 1.90
CA VAL A 19 0.73 11.17 1.11
C VAL A 19 0.49 12.18 -0.01
N ASP A 20 1.33 13.20 -0.07
CA ASP A 20 1.29 14.26 -1.09
C ASP A 20 2.38 14.04 -2.15
N LEU A 21 2.19 14.63 -3.33
CA LEU A 21 3.16 14.54 -4.43
C LEU A 21 4.47 15.27 -4.10
N LEU A 22 4.40 16.27 -3.23
CA LEU A 22 5.54 17.08 -2.79
C LEU A 22 6.17 16.56 -1.48
N ASP A 23 5.71 15.42 -0.94
CA ASP A 23 6.33 14.84 0.25
C ASP A 23 7.75 14.35 -0.06
N HIS A 24 8.72 14.76 0.77
CA HIS A 24 10.06 14.18 0.72
C HIS A 24 10.01 12.67 1.00
N PRO A 25 10.88 11.84 0.39
CA PRO A 25 10.92 10.40 0.65
C PRO A 25 10.90 9.99 2.12
N ASP A 26 11.59 10.73 3.00
CA ASP A 26 11.60 10.45 4.45
C ASP A 26 10.24 10.70 5.12
N THR A 27 9.51 11.69 4.64
CA THR A 27 8.16 12.01 5.12
C THR A 27 7.19 10.91 4.71
N VAL A 28 7.28 10.43 3.47
CA VAL A 28 6.47 9.29 2.99
C VAL A 28 6.76 8.05 3.84
N ARG A 29 8.04 7.71 4.06
CA ARG A 29 8.43 6.57 4.93
C ARG A 29 7.84 6.69 6.33
N LEU A 30 7.88 7.88 6.92
CA LEU A 30 7.33 8.12 8.26
C LEU A 30 5.80 7.98 8.29
N LYS A 31 5.10 8.45 7.26
CA LYS A 31 3.64 8.34 7.14
C LYS A 31 3.20 6.89 6.98
N ILE A 32 3.85 6.13 6.09
CA ILE A 32 3.59 4.69 5.91
C ILE A 32 3.85 3.93 7.21
N LYS A 33 4.96 4.22 7.93
CA LYS A 33 5.28 3.57 9.20
C LYS A 33 4.24 3.82 10.30
N LYS A 34 3.56 4.97 10.27
CA LYS A 34 2.53 5.36 11.26
C LYS A 34 1.13 4.92 10.88
N ALA A 35 0.92 4.46 9.65
CA ALA A 35 -0.40 4.07 9.18
C ALA A 35 -0.88 2.80 9.90
N PRO A 36 -2.15 2.75 10.32
CA PRO A 36 -2.74 1.54 10.89
C PRO A 36 -2.75 0.41 9.84
N CYS A 37 -2.11 -0.71 10.17
CA CYS A 37 -2.01 -1.89 9.33
C CYS A 37 -2.14 -3.14 10.21
N THR A 38 -3.32 -3.35 10.77
CA THR A 38 -3.59 -4.47 11.69
C THR A 38 -3.59 -5.80 10.92
N PRO A 39 -2.88 -6.84 11.40
CA PRO A 39 -2.81 -8.13 10.72
C PRO A 39 -4.20 -8.68 10.41
N ARG A 40 -4.36 -9.29 9.21
CA ARG A 40 -5.61 -9.88 8.71
C ARG A 40 -6.80 -8.93 8.54
N MET A 41 -6.64 -7.64 8.85
CA MET A 41 -7.71 -6.64 8.72
C MET A 41 -7.59 -5.90 7.40
N VAL A 42 -8.44 -6.27 6.44
CA VAL A 42 -8.50 -5.62 5.12
C VAL A 42 -9.38 -4.38 5.15
N GLN A 43 -10.48 -4.44 5.89
CA GLN A 43 -11.44 -3.34 5.96
C GLN A 43 -10.84 -2.13 6.67
N GLY A 44 -10.88 -0.97 6.02
CA GLY A 44 -10.29 0.26 6.55
C GLY A 44 -8.76 0.26 6.52
N ASN A 45 -8.11 -0.68 5.83
CA ASN A 45 -6.66 -0.68 5.72
C ASN A 45 -6.19 0.29 4.63
N GLY A 46 -5.72 1.46 5.05
CA GLY A 46 -5.23 2.50 4.16
C GLY A 46 -3.98 2.09 3.37
N ILE A 47 -3.16 1.15 3.88
CA ILE A 47 -2.01 0.62 3.15
C ILE A 47 -2.46 -0.23 1.95
N LEU A 48 -3.40 -1.15 2.17
CA LEU A 48 -3.94 -1.99 1.08
C LEU A 48 -4.63 -1.13 0.03
N ALA A 49 -5.40 -0.12 0.45
CA ALA A 49 -6.01 0.82 -0.47
C ALA A 49 -4.98 1.61 -1.30
N PHE A 50 -3.86 2.01 -0.68
CA PHE A 50 -2.77 2.69 -1.37
C PHE A 50 -2.08 1.75 -2.39
N ILE A 51 -1.92 0.47 -2.05
CA ILE A 51 -1.40 -0.54 -2.99
C ILE A 51 -2.32 -0.68 -4.20
N GLN A 52 -3.63 -0.81 -3.97
CA GLN A 52 -4.64 -0.97 -5.03
C GLN A 52 -4.68 0.22 -5.99
N HIS A 53 -4.68 1.44 -5.46
CA HIS A 53 -4.97 2.63 -6.25
C HIS A 53 -3.74 3.42 -6.71
N VAL A 54 -2.57 3.17 -6.11
CA VAL A 54 -1.33 3.92 -6.43
C VAL A 54 -0.22 2.98 -6.86
N VAL A 55 0.15 2.01 -6.03
CA VAL A 55 1.36 1.20 -6.28
C VAL A 55 1.20 0.30 -7.50
N LEU A 56 0.10 -0.46 -7.60
CA LEU A 56 -0.14 -1.36 -8.73
C LEU A 56 -0.35 -0.60 -10.06
N PRO A 57 -1.17 0.47 -10.13
CA PRO A 57 -1.27 1.27 -11.34
C PRO A 57 0.07 1.90 -11.74
N HIS A 58 0.84 2.41 -10.78
CA HIS A 58 2.15 3.00 -11.05
C HIS A 58 3.13 1.95 -11.61
N SER A 59 3.16 0.73 -11.06
CA SER A 59 4.05 -0.32 -11.57
C SER A 59 3.64 -0.79 -12.97
N ALA A 60 2.34 -0.85 -13.26
CA ALA A 60 1.85 -1.15 -14.61
C ALA A 60 2.30 -0.11 -15.64
N LEU A 61 2.34 1.19 -15.28
CA LEU A 61 2.81 2.26 -16.16
C LEU A 61 4.31 2.20 -16.44
N LEU A 62 5.10 1.72 -15.48
CA LEU A 62 6.55 1.55 -15.65
C LEU A 62 6.90 0.28 -16.44
N ALA A 63 6.04 -0.73 -16.41
CA ALA A 63 6.25 -1.99 -17.12
C ALA A 63 5.92 -1.84 -18.61
N SER A 64 6.86 -2.23 -19.49
CA SER A 64 6.67 -2.17 -20.96
C SER A 64 5.48 -3.00 -21.48
N GLY A 65 4.98 -3.95 -20.69
CA GLY A 65 3.83 -4.79 -21.01
C GLY A 65 2.51 -4.40 -20.34
N GLY A 66 2.47 -3.29 -19.59
CA GLY A 66 1.26 -2.81 -18.92
C GLY A 66 0.74 -3.71 -17.78
N LYS A 67 1.52 -4.71 -17.37
CA LYS A 67 1.13 -5.65 -16.31
C LYS A 67 1.61 -5.13 -14.96
N PRO A 68 0.72 -4.93 -13.97
CA PRO A 68 1.12 -4.54 -12.63
C PRO A 68 1.90 -5.67 -11.95
N ALA A 69 2.93 -5.29 -11.20
CA ALA A 69 3.66 -6.19 -10.32
C ALA A 69 4.01 -5.49 -9.01
N LEU A 70 3.95 -6.23 -7.90
CA LEU A 70 4.36 -5.79 -6.57
C LEU A 70 5.29 -6.82 -5.96
N SER A 71 6.52 -6.43 -5.67
CA SER A 71 7.52 -7.26 -5.00
C SER A 71 7.54 -6.94 -3.50
N VAL A 72 7.38 -7.97 -2.67
CA VAL A 72 7.37 -7.88 -1.20
C VAL A 72 8.47 -8.76 -0.64
N VAL A 73 9.26 -8.20 0.29
CA VAL A 73 10.26 -8.95 1.07
C VAL A 73 9.80 -8.90 2.53
N LEU A 74 9.57 -10.07 3.11
CA LEU A 74 9.15 -10.17 4.50
C LEU A 74 10.34 -9.92 5.44
N HIS A 75 10.06 -9.32 6.59
CA HIS A 75 11.11 -9.04 7.57
C HIS A 75 11.71 -10.35 8.10
N GLY A 76 13.00 -10.56 7.87
CA GLY A 76 13.69 -11.80 8.24
C GLY A 76 13.68 -12.89 7.17
N ASN A 77 13.07 -12.65 6.00
CA ASN A 77 13.16 -13.54 4.84
C ASN A 77 13.98 -12.86 3.72
N SER A 78 14.79 -13.64 2.99
CA SER A 78 15.53 -13.19 1.81
C SER A 78 14.77 -13.44 0.50
N GLU A 79 13.68 -14.21 0.54
CA GLU A 79 12.86 -14.50 -0.61
C GLU A 79 11.92 -13.34 -0.94
N THR A 80 11.82 -13.01 -2.22
CA THR A 80 10.93 -11.96 -2.73
C THR A 80 9.66 -12.61 -3.27
N ILE A 81 8.53 -12.25 -2.68
CA ILE A 81 7.21 -12.67 -3.17
C ILE A 81 6.73 -11.63 -4.17
N VAL A 82 6.28 -12.07 -5.34
CA VAL A 82 5.77 -11.18 -6.38
C VAL A 82 4.28 -11.41 -6.56
N PHE A 83 3.51 -10.34 -6.40
CA PHE A 83 2.07 -10.31 -6.65
C PHE A 83 1.78 -9.60 -7.96
N SER A 84 0.85 -10.15 -8.74
CA SER A 84 0.42 -9.56 -10.03
C SER A 84 -0.99 -8.96 -9.97
N SER A 85 -1.74 -9.23 -8.90
CA SER A 85 -3.10 -8.75 -8.70
C SER A 85 -3.31 -8.28 -7.26
N PHE A 86 -4.18 -7.28 -7.09
CA PHE A 86 -4.62 -6.85 -5.76
C PHE A 86 -5.36 -7.96 -5.00
N ALA A 87 -6.11 -8.81 -5.71
CA ALA A 87 -6.83 -9.92 -5.08
C ALA A 87 -5.87 -10.91 -4.40
N ASP A 88 -4.72 -11.19 -5.03
CA ASP A 88 -3.69 -12.08 -4.49
C ASP A 88 -3.05 -11.46 -3.24
N VAL A 89 -2.82 -10.15 -3.25
CA VAL A 89 -2.29 -9.41 -2.08
C VAL A 89 -3.26 -9.49 -0.90
N VAL A 90 -4.56 -9.25 -1.15
CA VAL A 90 -5.59 -9.29 -0.11
C VAL A 90 -5.71 -10.70 0.47
N THR A 91 -5.77 -11.71 -0.40
CA THR A 91 -5.86 -13.12 0.03
C THR A 91 -4.66 -13.53 0.88
N ALA A 92 -3.45 -13.14 0.46
CA ALA A 92 -2.24 -13.41 1.23
C ALA A 92 -2.23 -12.67 2.59
N TYR A 93 -2.74 -11.44 2.62
CA TYR A 93 -2.81 -10.63 3.85
C TYR A 93 -3.84 -11.15 4.85
N GLU A 94 -4.99 -11.64 4.38
CA GLU A 94 -6.01 -12.28 5.23
C GLU A 94 -5.57 -13.63 5.78
N ALA A 95 -4.83 -14.39 4.97
CA ALA A 95 -4.29 -15.68 5.36
C ALA A 95 -3.14 -15.59 6.38
N ASP A 96 -2.56 -14.40 6.59
CA ASP A 96 -1.44 -14.15 7.51
C ASP A 96 -0.27 -15.12 7.28
N PHE A 97 0.10 -15.25 6.00
CA PHE A 97 1.24 -16.04 5.56
C PHE A 97 2.54 -15.68 6.27
#